data_AF-A0AAV2CVD0-F1
#
_entry.id   AF-A0AAV2CVD0-F1
#
_cell.length_a   1.000
_cell.length_b   1.000
_cell.length_c   1.000
_cell.angle_alpha   90.00
_cell.angle_beta   90.00
_cell.angle_gamma   90.00
#
_symmetry.space_group_name_H-M   'P 1'
#
loop_
_entity.id
_entity.type
_entity.pdbx_description
1 polymer ?
#
loop_
_entity_poly.entity_id
_entity_poly.type
_entity_poly.pdbx_seq_one_letter_code
_entity_poly.pdbx_strand_id
1 'polypeptide(L)'
;MLRGQGLSLSTLTTYGNCGIAASIPSWRRQLSVVWKTHMDSGTRSNWPLSWDVQGLVSVGNPNVLGRRSLRVEAGWLFGKSTGNEEDSGASIEGSESANEDILIFFFQLDLATRVQCALNMEQYDIANQLRNKLTEVEEEIMKQKETKRGSSSKSEAQEKAINIIRLRADLQNAIEKEDYALAAEFRDRISKLEKDSLAVSAEALAYANVEYGFRLGQKVRHKIFGYRGVICGMDPVCCESSSWMEAAQIQKMDRGPNQPFYQLLVDVQADPNLLVTYVAEDNLEAPEKPDLARFDHPYTSFLFYGVDTAGDFIPIKQLREKFNRPRHELPMDPPDENSGGGKP
;
A
#
# COMPACT_ATOMS: atom_id res chain seq x y z
N MET A 1 -31.56 -10.40 -10.10
CA MET A 1 -31.10 -9.39 -9.11
C MET A 1 -29.94 -9.96 -8.34
N LEU A 2 -28.71 -9.56 -8.65
CA LEU A 2 -27.51 -9.72 -7.82
C LEU A 2 -26.46 -8.76 -8.39
N ARG A 3 -26.19 -7.65 -7.67
CA ARG A 3 -25.18 -6.64 -8.01
C ARG A 3 -23.81 -7.20 -7.63
N GLY A 4 -22.95 -7.43 -8.62
CA GLY A 4 -21.51 -7.60 -8.39
C GLY A 4 -20.90 -6.25 -8.03
N GLN A 5 -20.41 -6.11 -6.80
CA GLN A 5 -19.56 -4.98 -6.41
C GLN A 5 -18.12 -5.34 -6.79
N GLY A 6 -17.75 -5.05 -8.03
CA GLY A 6 -16.36 -4.75 -8.35
C GLY A 6 -16.04 -3.39 -7.74
N LEU A 7 -14.93 -3.27 -7.02
CA LEU A 7 -14.41 -1.98 -6.59
C LEU A 7 -13.95 -1.24 -7.84
N SER A 8 -14.89 -0.52 -8.45
CA SER A 8 -14.63 0.40 -9.53
C SER A 8 -14.13 1.70 -8.93
N LEU A 9 -12.85 2.02 -9.16
CA LEU A 9 -12.32 3.36 -8.99
C LEU A 9 -12.82 4.25 -10.15
N SER A 10 -14.15 4.43 -10.22
CA SER A 10 -14.81 5.33 -11.18
C SER A 10 -15.79 6.22 -10.43
N THR A 11 -15.26 7.16 -9.65
CA THR A 11 -16.00 8.35 -9.26
C THR A 11 -15.04 9.53 -9.09
N LEU A 12 -14.53 10.03 -10.21
CA LEU A 12 -14.06 11.42 -10.29
C LEU A 12 -15.21 12.24 -10.87
N THR A 13 -16.08 12.73 -10.00
CA THR A 13 -17.06 13.77 -10.34
C THR A 13 -16.48 15.15 -10.03
N THR A 14 -16.48 15.95 -11.09
CA THR A 14 -16.66 17.41 -11.19
C THR A 14 -16.52 18.19 -9.88
N TYR A 15 -15.39 18.88 -9.70
CA TYR A 15 -15.33 20.01 -8.77
C TYR A 15 -15.80 21.27 -9.48
N GLY A 16 -16.83 21.89 -8.91
CA GLY A 16 -17.33 23.19 -9.30
C GLY A 16 -16.28 24.28 -9.11
N ASN A 17 -16.31 25.22 -10.02
CA ASN A 17 -15.48 26.42 -10.11
C ASN A 17 -15.27 27.10 -8.75
N CYS A 18 -14.04 27.11 -8.23
CA CYS A 18 -13.59 28.05 -7.22
C CYS A 18 -12.21 28.55 -7.64
N GLY A 19 -12.20 29.71 -8.29
CA GLY A 19 -10.99 30.35 -8.78
C GLY A 19 -10.12 30.82 -7.63
N ILE A 20 -8.99 30.16 -7.43
CA ILE A 20 -7.82 30.72 -6.75
C ILE A 20 -6.61 30.31 -7.60
N ALA A 21 -5.98 31.30 -8.21
CA ALA A 21 -4.74 31.13 -8.95
C ALA A 21 -3.66 30.62 -7.98
N ALA A 22 -3.27 29.36 -8.12
CA ALA A 22 -2.16 28.78 -7.37
C ALA A 22 -1.06 28.34 -8.34
N SER A 23 0.02 29.09 -8.32
CA SER A 23 1.28 28.82 -9.00
C SER A 23 1.80 27.44 -8.63
N ILE A 24 2.12 26.62 -9.62
CA ILE A 24 2.78 25.32 -9.44
C ILE A 24 4.19 25.56 -8.86
N PRO A 25 4.57 24.97 -7.71
CA PRO A 25 5.94 25.03 -7.22
C PRO A 25 6.89 24.32 -8.20
N SER A 26 8.00 24.97 -8.54
CA SER A 26 8.93 24.59 -9.61
C SER A 26 9.67 23.27 -9.40
N TRP A 27 9.49 22.57 -8.28
CA TRP A 27 10.29 21.41 -7.89
C TRP A 27 9.68 20.05 -8.31
N ARG A 28 8.52 20.03 -8.99
CA ARG A 28 8.01 18.85 -9.72
C ARG A 28 8.63 18.68 -11.13
N ARG A 29 9.90 19.06 -11.31
CA ARG A 29 10.65 18.84 -12.55
C ARG A 29 11.98 18.19 -12.25
N GLN A 30 11.99 16.89 -11.96
CA GLN A 30 13.06 15.97 -12.36
C GLN A 30 12.83 14.61 -11.72
N LEU A 31 12.30 13.68 -12.51
CA LEU A 31 12.57 12.25 -12.35
C LEU A 31 12.99 11.77 -13.74
N SER A 32 14.28 11.94 -14.05
CA SER A 32 14.90 11.29 -15.19
C SER A 32 15.36 9.90 -14.75
N VAL A 33 14.63 8.87 -15.18
CA VAL A 33 15.08 7.48 -15.06
C VAL A 33 16.12 7.25 -16.17
N VAL A 34 17.40 7.31 -15.82
CA VAL A 34 18.50 6.98 -16.74
C VAL A 34 18.67 5.46 -16.75
N TRP A 35 18.45 4.84 -17.90
CA TRP A 35 18.79 3.44 -18.14
C TRP A 35 20.29 3.37 -18.44
N LYS A 36 21.06 2.71 -17.57
CA LYS A 36 22.52 2.61 -17.72
C LYS A 36 22.85 1.35 -18.53
N THR A 37 23.16 1.52 -19.81
CA THR A 37 23.88 0.50 -20.60
C THR A 37 25.37 0.59 -20.24
N HIS A 38 25.95 -0.52 -19.79
CA HIS A 38 27.39 -0.62 -19.53
C HIS A 38 28.15 -0.72 -20.86
N MET A 39 29.04 0.22 -21.15
CA MET A 39 30.23 0.00 -21.98
C MET A 39 31.42 0.79 -21.43
N ASP A 40 32.58 0.19 -21.62
CA ASP A 40 33.82 0.37 -20.89
C ASP A 40 34.67 1.58 -21.36
N SER A 41 35.50 2.06 -20.42
CA SER A 41 36.69 2.94 -20.48
C SER A 41 36.86 4.05 -21.55
N GLY A 42 37.24 5.25 -21.09
CA GLY A 42 37.84 6.29 -21.95
C GLY A 42 37.85 7.71 -21.37
N THR A 43 39.03 8.22 -21.07
CA THR A 43 39.40 9.47 -20.38
C THR A 43 38.89 10.82 -20.96
N ARG A 44 38.53 11.72 -20.02
CA ARG A 44 38.83 13.17 -19.91
C ARG A 44 38.28 14.18 -20.96
N SER A 45 37.40 15.10 -20.51
CA SER A 45 37.57 16.57 -20.50
C SER A 45 36.29 17.41 -20.78
N ASN A 46 36.27 18.58 -20.12
CA ASN A 46 35.33 19.73 -20.05
C ASN A 46 34.24 19.94 -21.12
N TRP A 47 33.04 20.35 -20.67
CA TRP A 47 31.97 20.97 -21.47
C TRP A 47 31.46 22.25 -20.76
N PRO A 48 31.14 23.34 -21.49
CA PRO A 48 30.07 24.25 -21.11
C PRO A 48 28.84 24.11 -22.03
N LEU A 49 27.68 24.51 -21.50
CA LEU A 49 26.34 24.39 -22.08
C LEU A 49 26.08 25.27 -23.33
N SER A 50 25.31 24.71 -24.28
CA SER A 50 24.26 25.39 -25.07
C SER A 50 23.28 24.35 -25.61
N TRP A 51 22.05 24.27 -25.10
CA TRP A 51 20.77 24.60 -25.76
C TRP A 51 20.72 24.28 -27.27
N ASP A 52 19.94 23.27 -27.66
CA ASP A 52 19.10 23.36 -28.86
C ASP A 52 18.03 22.28 -28.93
N VAL A 53 16.92 22.66 -29.56
CA VAL A 53 15.69 21.90 -29.80
C VAL A 53 15.78 21.22 -31.16
N GLN A 54 15.50 19.91 -31.26
CA GLN A 54 14.82 19.32 -32.43
C GLN A 54 14.41 17.86 -32.19
N GLY A 55 13.20 17.53 -32.62
CA GLY A 55 12.62 16.20 -32.53
C GLY A 55 13.03 15.25 -33.65
N LEU A 56 12.81 13.96 -33.43
CA LEU A 56 12.71 12.89 -34.44
C LEU A 56 11.98 11.71 -33.78
N VAL A 57 10.72 11.44 -34.15
CA VAL A 57 10.28 10.43 -35.13
C VAL A 57 10.79 9.01 -34.83
N SER A 58 9.86 8.16 -34.42
CA SER A 58 10.02 6.72 -34.23
C SER A 58 10.07 5.96 -35.56
N VAL A 59 10.93 4.94 -35.65
CA VAL A 59 10.81 3.85 -36.63
C VAL A 59 11.24 2.52 -35.97
N GLY A 60 10.26 1.60 -35.83
CA GLY A 60 10.31 0.12 -35.90
C GLY A 60 11.23 -0.68 -34.97
N ASN A 61 10.93 -1.89 -34.53
CA ASN A 61 9.76 -2.79 -34.50
C ASN A 61 10.14 -3.92 -33.46
N PRO A 62 9.31 -4.93 -33.13
CA PRO A 62 9.24 -5.51 -31.79
C PRO A 62 9.88 -6.92 -31.76
N ASN A 63 9.75 -7.58 -30.62
CA ASN A 63 10.09 -8.99 -30.34
C ASN A 63 11.52 -9.22 -29.84
N VAL A 64 11.65 -9.39 -28.52
CA VAL A 64 12.06 -10.68 -27.94
C VAL A 64 11.37 -10.81 -26.57
N LEU A 65 10.40 -11.73 -26.49
CA LEU A 65 9.91 -12.29 -25.23
C LEU A 65 11.06 -13.06 -24.57
N GLY A 66 11.48 -12.63 -23.38
CA GLY A 66 12.43 -13.34 -22.54
C GLY A 66 11.92 -13.34 -21.12
N ARG A 67 11.15 -14.39 -20.77
CA ARG A 67 10.66 -14.71 -19.43
C ARG A 67 11.84 -14.69 -18.44
N ARG A 68 12.00 -13.60 -17.69
CA ARG A 68 12.96 -13.49 -16.59
C ARG A 68 12.21 -12.99 -15.37
N SER A 69 12.19 -13.81 -14.32
CA SER A 69 11.80 -13.42 -12.98
C SER A 69 12.67 -12.22 -12.58
N LEU A 70 12.08 -11.03 -12.59
CA LEU A 70 12.73 -9.81 -12.11
C LEU A 70 12.59 -9.81 -10.60
N ARG A 71 13.52 -10.47 -9.92
CA ARG A 71 13.84 -10.14 -8.53
C ARG A 71 14.51 -8.79 -8.57
N VAL A 72 13.75 -7.74 -8.27
CA VAL A 72 14.27 -6.38 -8.16
C VAL A 72 14.94 -6.28 -6.79
N GLU A 73 16.23 -6.64 -6.71
CA GLU A 73 17.03 -6.18 -5.58
C GLU A 73 17.19 -4.68 -5.72
N ALA A 74 16.39 -3.92 -4.97
CA ALA A 74 16.59 -2.50 -4.76
C ALA A 74 17.85 -2.30 -3.90
N GLY A 75 19.02 -2.46 -4.54
CA GLY A 75 20.29 -2.06 -3.96
C GLY A 75 20.31 -0.53 -3.82
N TRP A 76 19.89 -0.03 -2.67
CA TRP A 76 20.05 1.37 -2.33
C TRP A 76 21.53 1.73 -2.32
N LEU A 77 21.87 2.89 -2.86
CA LEU A 77 23.23 3.47 -2.84
C LEU A 77 23.70 3.91 -1.44
N PHE A 78 23.07 3.40 -0.38
CA PHE A 78 23.41 3.59 1.02
C PHE A 78 23.60 2.26 1.78
N GLY A 79 23.67 1.12 1.07
CA GLY A 79 23.84 -0.20 1.69
C GLY A 79 25.25 -0.78 1.52
N LYS A 80 25.88 -1.09 2.66
CA LYS A 80 27.22 -1.71 2.87
C LYS A 80 28.43 -0.80 2.72
N SER A 81 28.57 0.15 3.64
CA SER A 81 29.88 0.50 4.16
C SER A 81 30.45 -0.73 4.87
N THR A 82 31.37 -1.44 4.22
CA THR A 82 32.28 -2.36 4.91
C THR A 82 33.13 -1.55 5.87
N GLY A 83 32.67 -1.38 7.10
CA GLY A 83 33.44 -0.71 8.15
C GLY A 83 32.63 -0.62 9.44
N ASN A 84 33.05 -1.41 10.43
CA ASN A 84 32.78 -1.30 11.88
C ASN A 84 31.92 -0.08 12.33
N GLU A 85 30.61 -0.17 12.12
CA GLU A 85 29.62 0.61 12.86
C GLU A 85 28.67 -0.40 13.50
N GLU A 86 28.31 -0.16 14.76
CA GLU A 86 27.40 -1.01 15.53
C GLU A 86 26.09 -1.14 14.76
N ASP A 87 25.91 -2.25 14.07
CA ASP A 87 24.73 -2.52 13.26
C ASP A 87 23.54 -2.61 14.23
N SER A 88 22.74 -1.54 14.28
CA SER A 88 21.52 -1.48 15.08
C SER A 88 20.67 -2.71 14.73
N GLY A 89 20.37 -3.57 15.71
CA GLY A 89 19.56 -4.77 15.50
C GLY A 89 18.17 -4.51 14.88
N ALA A 90 17.77 -3.23 14.80
CA ALA A 90 16.60 -2.72 14.08
C ALA A 90 16.61 -3.03 12.57
N SER A 91 17.78 -3.24 11.95
CA SER A 91 17.89 -3.63 10.53
C SER A 91 17.15 -4.94 10.20
N ILE A 92 16.93 -5.81 11.20
CA ILE A 92 16.18 -7.06 11.05
C ILE A 92 14.70 -6.78 10.76
N GLU A 93 14.17 -5.65 11.20
CA GLU A 93 12.78 -5.22 10.97
C GLU A 93 12.60 -4.52 9.61
N GLY A 94 13.70 -4.30 8.88
CA GLY A 94 13.66 -3.86 7.49
C GLY A 94 12.92 -4.90 6.65
N SER A 95 11.81 -4.50 6.05
CA SER A 95 11.10 -5.34 5.08
C SER A 95 11.22 -4.74 3.68
N GLU A 96 11.86 -5.51 2.79
CA GLU A 96 11.94 -5.17 1.37
C GLU A 96 10.54 -5.10 0.74
N SER A 97 9.62 -6.00 1.09
CA SER A 97 8.25 -5.93 0.53
C SER A 97 7.42 -4.78 1.07
N ALA A 98 7.60 -4.37 2.34
CA ALA A 98 6.96 -3.15 2.82
C ALA A 98 7.46 -1.91 2.05
N ASN A 99 8.74 -1.88 1.72
CA ASN A 99 9.31 -0.83 0.88
C ASN A 99 8.79 -0.89 -0.56
N GLU A 100 8.72 -2.08 -1.16
CA GLU A 100 8.12 -2.29 -2.48
C GLU A 100 6.66 -1.83 -2.53
N ASP A 101 5.86 -2.14 -1.50
CA ASP A 101 4.45 -1.71 -1.41
C ASP A 101 4.29 -0.19 -1.44
N ILE A 102 5.21 0.55 -0.80
CA ILE A 102 5.24 2.01 -0.80
C ILE A 102 5.65 2.52 -2.19
N LEU A 103 6.67 1.92 -2.82
CA LEU A 103 7.13 2.30 -4.16
C LEU A 103 6.05 2.05 -5.22
N ILE A 104 5.37 0.91 -5.15
CA ILE A 104 4.25 0.56 -6.00
C ILE A 104 3.13 1.59 -5.83
N PHE A 105 2.82 1.96 -4.59
CA PHE A 105 1.84 3.00 -4.30
C PHE A 105 2.24 4.35 -4.94
N PHE A 106 3.50 4.76 -4.84
CA PHE A 106 3.97 5.98 -5.52
C PHE A 106 3.84 5.93 -7.03
N PHE A 107 4.14 4.78 -7.64
CA PHE A 107 3.99 4.61 -9.07
C PHE A 107 2.52 4.74 -9.50
N GLN A 108 1.59 4.14 -8.75
CA GLN A 108 0.15 4.31 -8.98
C GLN A 108 -0.30 5.77 -8.85
N LEU A 109 0.18 6.48 -7.82
CA LEU A 109 -0.09 7.90 -7.62
C LEU A 109 0.40 8.77 -8.79
N ASP A 110 1.63 8.52 -9.26
CA ASP A 110 2.22 9.25 -10.37
C ASP A 110 1.43 9.01 -11.67
N LEU A 111 1.12 7.75 -11.99
CA LEU A 111 0.29 7.42 -13.16
C LEU A 111 -1.09 8.08 -13.10
N ALA A 112 -1.78 7.99 -11.96
CA ALA A 112 -3.09 8.62 -11.78
C ALA A 112 -3.01 10.14 -11.95
N THR A 113 -1.96 10.77 -11.42
CA THR A 113 -1.73 12.21 -11.57
C THR A 113 -1.49 12.58 -13.04
N ARG A 114 -0.67 11.80 -13.77
CA ARG A 114 -0.41 12.03 -15.20
C ARG A 114 -1.66 11.84 -16.06
N VAL A 115 -2.50 10.85 -15.75
CA VAL A 115 -3.80 10.67 -16.39
C VAL A 115 -4.65 11.92 -16.17
N GLN A 116 -4.76 12.42 -14.95
CA GLN A 116 -5.53 13.63 -14.67
C GLN A 116 -4.99 14.85 -15.39
N CYS A 117 -3.66 15.04 -15.42
CA CYS A 117 -3.02 16.12 -16.16
C CYS A 117 -3.31 16.03 -17.68
N ALA A 118 -3.22 14.84 -18.27
CA ALA A 118 -3.51 14.63 -19.68
C ALA A 118 -4.98 14.91 -20.01
N LEU A 119 -5.92 14.52 -19.14
CA LEU A 119 -7.34 14.86 -19.29
C LEU A 119 -7.57 16.37 -19.21
N ASN A 120 -6.92 17.05 -18.26
CA ASN A 120 -7.01 18.51 -18.13
C ASN A 120 -6.42 19.25 -19.34
N MET A 121 -5.50 18.62 -20.08
CA MET A 121 -4.92 19.13 -21.33
C MET A 121 -5.64 18.61 -22.58
N GLU A 122 -6.77 17.91 -22.42
CA GLU A 122 -7.56 17.29 -23.49
C GLU A 122 -6.79 16.29 -24.39
N GLN A 123 -5.70 15.72 -23.87
CA GLN A 123 -4.89 14.70 -24.53
C GLN A 123 -5.44 13.30 -24.23
N TYR A 124 -6.60 12.99 -24.80
CA TYR A 124 -7.35 11.76 -24.48
C TYR A 124 -6.62 10.47 -24.88
N ASP A 125 -5.88 10.46 -25.99
CA ASP A 125 -5.13 9.27 -26.43
C ASP A 125 -4.03 8.89 -25.43
N ILE A 126 -3.28 9.89 -24.95
CA ILE A 126 -2.23 9.72 -23.94
C ILE A 126 -2.87 9.30 -22.60
N ALA A 127 -3.97 9.94 -22.21
CA ALA A 127 -4.71 9.56 -21.00
C ALA A 127 -5.18 8.09 -21.06
N ASN A 128 -5.64 7.61 -22.22
CA ASN A 128 -6.08 6.24 -22.39
C ASN A 128 -4.90 5.25 -22.32
N GLN A 129 -3.76 5.57 -22.95
CA GLN A 129 -2.55 4.76 -22.84
C GLN A 129 -2.06 4.65 -21.39
N LEU A 130 -2.08 5.75 -20.64
CA LEU A 130 -1.68 5.75 -19.23
C LEU A 130 -2.65 4.95 -18.36
N ARG A 131 -3.96 5.01 -18.64
CA ARG A 131 -4.95 4.16 -17.97
C ARG A 131 -4.71 2.67 -18.22
N ASN A 132 -4.43 2.29 -19.47
CA ASN A 132 -4.14 0.88 -19.80
C ASN A 132 -2.89 0.37 -19.07
N LYS A 133 -1.85 1.21 -18.94
CA LYS A 133 -0.66 0.87 -18.15
C LYS A 133 -0.97 0.73 -16.66
N LEU A 134 -1.84 1.60 -16.13
CA LEU A 134 -2.28 1.52 -14.74
C LEU A 134 -3.03 0.20 -14.48
N THR A 135 -3.94 -0.20 -15.38
CA THR A 135 -4.66 -1.46 -15.24
C THR A 135 -3.75 -2.68 -15.34
N GLU A 136 -2.77 -2.67 -16.27
CA GLU A 136 -1.77 -3.74 -16.39
C GLU A 136 -0.96 -3.91 -15.10
N VAL A 137 -0.55 -2.79 -14.50
CA VAL A 137 0.19 -2.78 -13.24
C VAL A 137 -0.67 -3.31 -12.10
N GLU A 138 -1.94 -2.90 -12.01
CA GLU A 138 -2.89 -3.42 -11.01
C GLU A 138 -3.12 -4.93 -11.15
N GLU A 139 -3.23 -5.44 -12.38
CA GLU A 139 -3.36 -6.87 -12.65
C GLU A 139 -2.13 -7.66 -12.20
N GLU A 140 -0.91 -7.18 -12.49
CA GLU A 140 0.31 -7.87 -12.08
C GLU A 140 0.51 -7.81 -10.55
N ILE A 141 0.14 -6.71 -9.89
CA ILE A 141 0.14 -6.62 -8.42
C ILE A 141 -0.81 -7.66 -7.82
N MET A 142 -2.03 -7.79 -8.35
CA MET A 142 -2.98 -8.79 -7.86
C MET A 142 -2.43 -10.20 -8.00
N LYS A 143 -1.84 -10.52 -9.15
CA LYS A 143 -1.22 -11.82 -9.40
C LYS A 143 -0.04 -12.10 -8.47
N GLN A 144 0.84 -11.12 -8.23
CA GLN A 144 1.94 -11.26 -7.26
C GLN A 144 1.40 -11.52 -5.85
N LYS A 145 0.38 -10.76 -5.45
CA LYS A 145 -0.27 -10.94 -4.15
C LYS A 145 -0.91 -12.31 -4.00
N GLU A 146 -1.52 -12.85 -5.04
CA GLU A 146 -2.06 -14.22 -5.06
C GLU A 146 -0.95 -15.28 -4.94
N THR A 147 0.18 -15.09 -5.61
CA THR A 147 1.32 -16.01 -5.45
C THR A 147 1.94 -15.97 -4.04
N LYS A 148 2.00 -14.78 -3.40
CA LYS A 148 2.53 -14.62 -2.04
C LYS A 148 1.55 -15.16 -0.98
N ARG A 149 0.24 -14.96 -1.17
CA ARG A 149 -0.80 -15.30 -0.19
C ARG A 149 -1.34 -16.74 -0.33
N GLY A 150 -1.00 -17.45 -1.40
CA GLY A 150 -1.78 -18.62 -1.81
C GLY A 150 -3.18 -18.20 -2.26
N SER A 151 -4.02 -19.14 -2.73
CA SER A 151 -5.40 -18.85 -3.13
C SER A 151 -6.09 -17.99 -2.09
N SER A 152 -6.50 -16.76 -2.47
CA SER A 152 -7.06 -15.84 -1.48
C SER A 152 -8.29 -16.46 -0.84
N SER A 153 -8.43 -16.36 0.49
CA SER A 153 -9.58 -16.87 1.23
C SER A 153 -10.92 -16.37 0.66
N LYS A 154 -10.92 -15.19 0.03
CA LYS A 154 -12.07 -14.63 -0.70
C LYS A 154 -12.40 -15.42 -1.98
N SER A 155 -11.39 -15.79 -2.77
CA SER A 155 -11.58 -16.63 -3.97
C SER A 155 -12.07 -18.02 -3.58
N GLU A 156 -11.51 -18.60 -2.51
CA GLU A 156 -11.94 -19.91 -2.00
C GLU A 156 -13.38 -19.90 -1.48
N ALA A 157 -13.79 -18.84 -0.78
CA ALA A 157 -15.18 -18.68 -0.34
C ALA A 157 -16.14 -18.56 -1.52
N GLN A 158 -15.75 -17.81 -2.56
CA GLN A 158 -16.54 -17.68 -3.80
C GLN A 158 -16.64 -19.01 -4.56
N GLU A 159 -15.53 -19.74 -4.68
CA GLU A 159 -15.50 -21.05 -5.32
C GLU A 159 -16.36 -22.08 -4.57
N LYS A 160 -16.27 -22.12 -3.23
CA LYS A 160 -17.13 -22.95 -2.38
C LYS A 160 -18.61 -22.61 -2.59
N ALA A 161 -18.96 -21.33 -2.66
CA ALA A 161 -20.35 -20.90 -2.92
C ALA A 161 -20.85 -21.34 -4.31
N ILE A 162 -20.03 -21.22 -5.36
CA ILE A 162 -20.36 -21.71 -6.71
C ILE A 162 -20.55 -23.23 -6.69
N ASN A 163 -19.68 -23.96 -6.00
CA ASN A 163 -19.79 -25.41 -5.86
C ASN A 163 -21.07 -25.82 -5.10
N ILE A 164 -21.47 -25.09 -4.06
CA ILE A 164 -22.74 -25.31 -3.35
C ILE A 164 -23.92 -25.13 -4.31
N ILE A 165 -23.92 -24.09 -5.16
CA ILE A 165 -25.00 -23.86 -6.14
C ILE A 165 -25.09 -25.03 -7.13
N ARG A 166 -23.95 -25.52 -7.64
CA ARG A 166 -23.91 -26.68 -8.55
C ARG A 166 -24.47 -27.94 -7.89
N LEU A 167 -23.99 -28.25 -6.68
CA LEU A 167 -24.46 -29.43 -5.93
C LEU A 167 -25.95 -29.36 -5.59
N ARG A 168 -26.51 -28.17 -5.35
CA ARG A 168 -27.95 -28.00 -5.16
C ARG A 168 -28.76 -28.31 -6.42
N ALA A 169 -28.23 -27.97 -7.60
CA ALA A 169 -28.84 -28.35 -8.87
C ALA A 169 -28.73 -29.87 -9.11
N ASP A 170 -27.58 -30.48 -8.82
CA ASP A 170 -27.37 -31.92 -8.95
C ASP A 170 -28.25 -32.72 -7.97
N LEU A 171 -28.41 -32.22 -6.74
CA LEU A 171 -29.34 -32.74 -5.75
C LEU A 171 -30.78 -32.74 -6.29
N GLN A 172 -31.22 -31.62 -6.87
CA GLN A 172 -32.56 -31.52 -7.46
C GLN A 172 -32.75 -32.51 -8.62
N ASN A 173 -31.75 -32.64 -9.50
CA ASN A 173 -31.76 -33.60 -10.59
C ASN A 173 -31.80 -35.06 -10.11
N ALA A 174 -31.12 -35.39 -9.01
CA ALA A 174 -31.15 -36.74 -8.42
C ALA A 174 -32.53 -37.07 -7.83
N ILE A 175 -33.17 -36.09 -7.19
CA ILE A 175 -34.55 -36.21 -6.67
C ILE A 175 -35.53 -36.45 -7.83
N GLU A 176 -35.40 -35.73 -8.94
CA GLU A 176 -36.23 -35.92 -10.13
C GLU A 176 -36.07 -37.30 -10.80
N LYS A 177 -34.89 -37.90 -10.66
CA LYS A 177 -34.59 -39.26 -11.14
C LYS A 177 -34.92 -40.35 -10.12
N GLU A 178 -35.49 -39.98 -8.97
CA GLU A 178 -35.79 -40.88 -7.85
C GLU A 178 -34.56 -41.62 -7.28
N ASP A 179 -33.35 -41.08 -7.49
CA ASP A 179 -32.11 -41.63 -6.93
C ASP A 179 -31.81 -40.98 -5.57
N TYR A 180 -32.44 -41.53 -4.53
CA TYR A 180 -32.32 -41.02 -3.18
C TYR A 180 -30.95 -41.29 -2.54
N ALA A 181 -30.20 -42.28 -3.02
CA ALA A 181 -28.87 -42.59 -2.50
C ALA A 181 -27.89 -41.46 -2.87
N LEU A 182 -27.84 -41.08 -4.15
CA LEU A 182 -27.02 -39.94 -4.61
C LEU A 182 -27.50 -38.61 -4.00
N ALA A 183 -28.81 -38.43 -3.82
CA ALA A 183 -29.33 -37.23 -3.16
C ALA A 183 -28.83 -37.08 -1.72
N ALA A 184 -28.69 -38.18 -0.96
CA ALA A 184 -28.13 -38.14 0.38
C ALA A 184 -26.65 -37.72 0.37
N GLU A 185 -25.86 -38.25 -0.56
CA GLU A 185 -24.44 -37.88 -0.71
C GLU A 185 -24.27 -36.39 -1.03
N PHE A 186 -25.06 -35.85 -1.97
CA PHE A 186 -25.02 -34.43 -2.31
C PHE A 186 -25.40 -33.54 -1.12
N ARG A 187 -26.42 -33.94 -0.34
CA ARG A 187 -26.81 -33.23 0.88
C ARG A 187 -25.66 -33.19 1.91
N ASP A 188 -25.00 -34.32 2.13
CA ASP A 188 -23.87 -34.39 3.07
C ASP A 188 -22.71 -33.53 2.58
N ARG A 189 -22.46 -33.52 1.27
CA ARG A 189 -21.42 -32.69 0.67
C ARG A 189 -21.73 -31.20 0.79
N ILE A 190 -22.98 -30.79 0.54
CA ILE A 190 -23.44 -29.41 0.75
C ILE A 190 -23.22 -29.01 2.21
N SER A 191 -23.66 -29.86 3.15
CA SER A 191 -23.52 -29.58 4.59
C SER A 191 -22.06 -29.41 5.01
N LYS A 192 -21.14 -30.17 4.42
CA LYS A 192 -19.69 -30.01 4.64
C LYS A 192 -19.19 -28.68 4.09
N LEU A 193 -19.51 -28.37 2.83
CA LEU A 193 -19.06 -27.13 2.19
C LEU A 193 -19.65 -25.88 2.86
N GLU A 194 -20.88 -25.95 3.37
CA GLU A 194 -21.49 -24.87 4.13
C GLU A 194 -20.72 -24.61 5.44
N LYS A 195 -20.33 -25.66 6.18
CA LYS A 195 -19.46 -25.50 7.37
C LYS A 195 -18.12 -24.86 7.01
N ASP A 196 -17.47 -25.36 5.95
CA ASP A 196 -16.19 -24.83 5.49
C ASP A 196 -16.32 -23.38 5.00
N SER A 197 -17.43 -23.01 4.36
CA SER A 197 -17.71 -21.66 3.89
C SER A 197 -18.02 -20.71 5.05
N LEU A 198 -18.77 -21.16 6.05
CA LEU A 198 -19.06 -20.40 7.26
C LEU A 198 -17.77 -20.13 8.04
N ALA A 199 -16.90 -21.12 8.21
CA ALA A 199 -15.60 -20.95 8.85
C ALA A 199 -14.74 -19.91 8.14
N VAL A 200 -14.55 -20.03 6.82
CA VAL A 200 -13.77 -19.05 6.03
C VAL A 200 -14.41 -17.65 6.08
N SER A 201 -15.74 -17.57 6.06
CA SER A 201 -16.43 -16.27 6.16
C SER A 201 -16.24 -15.62 7.54
N ALA A 202 -16.25 -16.42 8.62
CA ALA A 202 -16.00 -15.93 9.97
C ALA A 202 -14.55 -15.42 10.12
N GLU A 203 -13.58 -16.14 9.57
CA GLU A 203 -12.18 -15.69 9.52
C GLU A 203 -12.01 -14.40 8.72
N ALA A 204 -12.68 -14.28 7.56
CA ALA A 204 -12.65 -13.06 6.75
C ALA A 204 -13.30 -11.86 7.48
N LEU A 205 -14.37 -12.09 8.25
CA LEU A 205 -14.99 -11.06 9.08
C LEU A 205 -14.09 -10.64 10.25
N ALA A 206 -13.43 -11.60 10.89
CA ALA A 206 -12.43 -11.31 11.93
C ALA A 206 -11.30 -10.45 11.36
N TYR A 207 -10.81 -10.77 10.16
CA TYR A 207 -9.81 -9.99 9.44
C TYR A 207 -10.28 -8.56 9.10
N ALA A 208 -11.56 -8.39 8.74
CA ALA A 208 -12.11 -7.08 8.39
C ALA A 208 -12.36 -6.18 9.61
N ASN A 209 -12.71 -6.78 10.75
CA ASN A 209 -13.09 -6.07 11.97
C ASN A 209 -11.96 -5.97 13.00
N VAL A 210 -10.70 -6.12 12.57
CA VAL A 210 -9.56 -5.96 13.49
C VAL A 210 -9.53 -4.54 14.03
N GLU A 211 -9.46 -4.44 15.35
CA GLU A 211 -9.20 -3.18 16.06
C GLU A 211 -7.70 -2.89 16.01
N TYR A 212 -7.36 -1.66 15.64
CA TYR A 212 -5.99 -1.18 15.55
C TYR A 212 -5.76 -0.22 16.72
N GLY A 213 -4.72 -0.49 17.52
CA GLY A 213 -4.31 0.39 18.61
C GLY A 213 -3.74 1.72 18.13
N PHE A 214 -3.26 1.78 16.87
CA PHE A 214 -2.65 2.97 16.30
C PHE A 214 -3.33 3.44 15.01
N ARG A 215 -3.17 4.73 14.71
CA ARG A 215 -3.80 5.41 13.58
C ARG A 215 -2.79 5.66 12.45
N LEU A 216 -3.28 5.74 11.21
CA LEU A 216 -2.46 6.17 10.08
C LEU A 216 -1.97 7.62 10.31
N GLY A 217 -0.68 7.85 10.09
CA GLY A 217 -0.02 9.13 10.31
C GLY A 217 0.37 9.41 11.76
N GLN A 218 0.02 8.52 12.71
CA GLN A 218 0.42 8.67 14.10
C GLN A 218 1.94 8.47 14.27
N LYS A 219 2.58 9.34 15.04
CA LYS A 219 3.98 9.15 15.47
C LYS A 219 4.04 8.10 16.58
N VAL A 220 4.96 7.17 16.46
CA VAL A 220 5.18 6.10 17.43
C VAL A 220 6.68 5.90 17.69
N ARG A 221 6.98 5.23 18.79
CA ARG A 221 8.33 4.80 19.15
C ARG A 221 8.39 3.29 19.26
N HIS A 222 9.50 2.71 18.81
CA HIS A 222 9.74 1.29 18.99
C HIS A 222 10.16 0.98 20.44
N LYS A 223 9.54 -0.01 21.09
CA LYS A 223 9.81 -0.34 22.51
C LYS A 223 11.23 -0.84 22.78
N ILE A 224 11.73 -1.71 21.89
CA ILE A 224 13.05 -2.35 22.05
C ILE A 224 14.17 -1.46 21.51
N PHE A 225 14.09 -1.07 20.23
CA PHE A 225 15.11 -0.28 19.56
C PHE A 225 15.03 1.24 19.79
N GLY A 226 13.91 1.76 20.29
CA GLY A 226 13.78 3.18 20.67
C GLY A 226 13.69 4.18 19.51
N TYR A 227 13.74 3.75 18.25
CA TYR A 227 13.64 4.66 17.10
C TYR A 227 12.23 5.28 16.97
N ARG A 228 12.17 6.45 16.36
CA ARG A 228 10.93 7.17 16.07
C ARG A 228 10.46 6.83 14.67
N GLY A 229 9.16 6.59 14.52
CA GLY A 229 8.56 6.32 13.24
C GLY A 229 7.16 6.89 13.09
N VAL A 230 6.70 6.97 11.84
CA VAL A 230 5.34 7.41 11.48
C VAL A 230 4.65 6.27 10.74
N ILE A 231 3.44 5.95 11.17
CA ILE A 231 2.66 4.87 10.55
C ILE A 231 2.17 5.31 9.17
N CYS A 232 2.60 4.60 8.13
CA CYS A 232 2.13 4.81 6.75
C CYS A 232 1.28 3.67 6.20
N GLY A 233 1.28 2.50 6.86
CA GLY A 233 0.47 1.36 6.46
C GLY A 233 0.10 0.47 7.63
N MET A 234 -0.93 -0.34 7.44
CA MET A 234 -1.47 -1.21 8.48
C MET A 234 -2.06 -2.49 7.87
N ASP A 235 -1.65 -3.62 8.41
CA ASP A 235 -2.15 -4.95 8.05
C ASP A 235 -2.74 -5.61 9.30
N PRO A 236 -3.88 -6.29 9.20
CA PRO A 236 -4.49 -6.96 10.37
C PRO A 236 -3.77 -8.23 10.81
N VAL A 237 -2.93 -8.81 9.94
CA VAL A 237 -2.08 -9.98 10.22
C VAL A 237 -0.74 -9.80 9.50
N CYS A 238 0.27 -10.57 9.89
CA CYS A 238 1.55 -10.54 9.21
C CYS A 238 1.43 -10.95 7.72
N CYS A 239 1.79 -10.04 6.82
CA CYS A 239 1.79 -10.27 5.37
C CYS A 239 3.17 -10.68 4.82
N GLU A 240 4.12 -10.98 5.70
CA GLU A 240 5.51 -11.24 5.33
C GLU A 240 5.87 -12.70 5.11
N SER A 241 7.01 -12.91 4.45
CA SER A 241 7.57 -14.25 4.23
C SER A 241 7.87 -14.96 5.56
N SER A 242 7.75 -16.29 5.57
CA SER A 242 8.09 -17.09 6.76
C SER A 242 9.54 -16.90 7.20
N SER A 243 10.47 -16.76 6.25
CA SER A 243 11.88 -16.46 6.53
C SER A 243 12.06 -15.12 7.25
N TRP A 244 11.30 -14.09 6.85
CA TRP A 244 11.35 -12.79 7.54
C TRP A 244 10.75 -12.91 8.95
N MET A 245 9.62 -13.61 9.11
CA MET A 245 9.01 -13.84 10.42
C MET A 245 9.93 -14.58 11.39
N GLU A 246 10.74 -15.52 10.90
CA GLU A 246 11.76 -16.21 11.69
C GLU A 246 12.90 -15.27 12.10
N ALA A 247 13.41 -14.46 11.16
CA ALA A 247 14.46 -13.48 11.41
C ALA A 247 14.03 -12.42 12.45
N ALA A 248 12.84 -11.86 12.28
CA ALA A 248 12.22 -10.90 13.19
C ALA A 248 11.66 -11.54 14.48
N GLN A 249 11.81 -12.86 14.62
CA GLN A 249 11.39 -13.65 15.80
C GLN A 249 9.91 -13.48 16.20
N ILE A 250 9.03 -13.25 15.23
CA ILE A 250 7.60 -12.99 15.44
C ILE A 250 6.91 -14.14 16.19
N GLN A 251 7.33 -15.38 15.96
CA GLN A 251 6.76 -16.56 16.63
C GLN A 251 7.00 -16.59 18.15
N LYS A 252 7.99 -15.85 18.66
CA LYS A 252 8.29 -15.78 20.10
C LYS A 252 7.48 -14.71 20.83
N MET A 253 6.74 -13.87 20.09
CA MET A 253 5.91 -12.81 20.66
C MET A 253 4.61 -13.37 21.25
N ASP A 254 4.07 -12.70 22.27
CA ASP A 254 2.88 -13.15 23.01
C ASP A 254 1.65 -13.36 22.11
N ARG A 255 1.43 -12.45 21.15
CA ARG A 255 0.32 -12.53 20.18
C ARG A 255 0.70 -13.15 18.84
N GLY A 256 1.98 -13.48 18.64
CA GLY A 256 2.50 -14.10 17.43
C GLY A 256 2.17 -13.32 16.14
N PRO A 257 1.90 -14.01 15.01
CA PRO A 257 1.59 -13.38 13.71
C PRO A 257 0.13 -12.93 13.54
N ASN A 258 -0.77 -13.28 14.47
CA ASN A 258 -2.21 -13.00 14.40
C ASN A 258 -2.58 -11.62 14.98
N GLN A 259 -1.60 -10.75 15.18
CA GLN A 259 -1.79 -9.38 15.59
C GLN A 259 -1.68 -8.41 14.41
N PRO A 260 -2.16 -7.16 14.55
CA PRO A 260 -1.89 -6.12 13.58
C PRO A 260 -0.39 -5.84 13.41
N PHE A 261 0.00 -5.60 12.18
CA PHE A 261 1.34 -5.14 11.81
C PHE A 261 1.23 -3.77 11.15
N TYR A 262 2.25 -2.95 11.37
CA TYR A 262 2.30 -1.58 10.85
C TYR A 262 3.54 -1.40 9.99
N GLN A 263 3.34 -0.70 8.87
CA GLN A 263 4.42 -0.18 8.04
C GLN A 263 4.77 1.22 8.55
N LEU A 264 6.04 1.42 8.89
CA LEU A 264 6.54 2.62 9.52
C LEU A 264 7.60 3.25 8.65
N LEU A 265 7.53 4.57 8.50
CA LEU A 265 8.65 5.36 8.05
C LEU A 265 9.49 5.70 9.27
N VAL A 266 10.78 5.42 9.24
CA VAL A 266 11.71 5.71 10.34
C VAL A 266 12.34 7.08 10.10
N ASP A 267 12.58 7.82 11.18
CA ASP A 267 13.27 9.11 11.09
C ASP A 267 14.73 8.91 10.66
N VAL A 268 15.17 9.58 9.59
CA VAL A 268 16.53 9.48 9.06
C VAL A 268 17.58 9.93 10.10
N GLN A 269 17.19 10.81 11.03
CA GLN A 269 18.07 11.22 12.12
C GLN A 269 18.26 10.13 13.19
N ALA A 270 17.31 9.20 13.34
CA ALA A 270 17.39 8.12 14.31
C ALA A 270 18.21 6.94 13.76
N ASP A 271 17.98 6.58 12.50
CA ASP A 271 18.77 5.57 11.81
C ASP A 271 18.83 5.90 10.30
N PRO A 272 20.00 6.26 9.75
CA PRO A 272 20.11 6.63 8.34
C PRO A 272 20.00 5.42 7.38
N ASN A 273 20.23 4.20 7.87
CA ASN A 273 20.22 2.99 7.05
C ASN A 273 18.84 2.34 6.97
N LEU A 274 17.94 2.69 7.90
CA LEU A 274 16.62 2.11 8.02
C LEU A 274 15.56 3.16 7.67
N LEU A 275 15.00 3.08 6.47
CA LEU A 275 13.97 4.03 6.02
C LEU A 275 12.54 3.53 6.30
N VAL A 276 12.30 2.24 6.07
CA VAL A 276 10.98 1.61 6.18
C VAL A 276 11.10 0.35 7.03
N THR A 277 10.26 0.23 8.05
CA THR A 277 10.16 -0.96 8.89
C THR A 277 8.76 -1.57 8.87
N TYR A 278 8.72 -2.87 9.11
CA TYR A 278 7.48 -3.61 9.32
C TYR A 278 7.47 -4.19 10.73
N VAL A 279 6.55 -3.73 11.57
CA VAL A 279 6.62 -3.94 13.01
C VAL A 279 5.28 -4.41 13.55
N ALA A 280 5.32 -5.35 14.49
CA ALA A 280 4.15 -5.84 15.21
C ALA A 280 3.61 -4.77 16.18
N GLU A 281 2.30 -4.72 16.39
CA GLU A 281 1.65 -3.80 17.32
C GLU A 281 2.26 -3.84 18.73
N ASP A 282 2.58 -5.04 19.24
CA ASP A 282 3.14 -5.23 20.58
C ASP A 282 4.49 -4.52 20.76
N ASN A 283 5.25 -4.29 19.69
CA ASN A 283 6.54 -3.63 19.71
C ASN A 283 6.44 -2.09 19.64
N LEU A 284 5.24 -1.55 19.45
CA LEU A 284 5.03 -0.11 19.30
C LEU A 284 4.48 0.52 20.57
N GLU A 285 4.91 1.75 20.81
CA GLU A 285 4.47 2.58 21.91
C GLU A 285 4.07 3.97 21.40
N ALA A 286 2.92 4.46 21.88
CA ALA A 286 2.50 5.83 21.63
C ALA A 286 3.31 6.78 22.55
N PRO A 287 3.80 7.92 22.05
CA PRO A 287 4.49 8.87 22.89
C PRO A 287 3.53 9.46 23.95
N GLU A 288 3.99 9.56 25.20
CA GLU A 288 3.19 10.10 26.32
C GLU A 288 2.79 11.57 26.12
N LYS A 289 3.56 12.31 25.33
CA LYS A 289 3.35 13.72 25.00
C LYS A 289 3.34 13.89 23.48
N PRO A 290 2.60 14.88 22.95
CA PRO A 290 2.62 15.19 21.53
C PRO A 290 4.06 15.49 21.09
N ASP A 291 4.59 14.69 20.16
CA ASP A 291 5.94 14.88 19.64
C ASP A 291 5.92 15.92 18.52
N LEU A 292 6.23 17.16 18.89
CA LEU A 292 6.37 18.28 17.96
C LEU A 292 7.78 18.35 17.32
N ALA A 293 8.66 17.40 17.62
CA ALA A 293 9.97 17.37 17.00
C ALA A 293 9.86 17.20 15.50
N ARG A 294 10.83 17.79 14.80
CA ARG A 294 11.01 17.64 13.36
C ARG A 294 11.28 16.17 13.06
N PHE A 295 10.61 15.68 12.03
CA PHE A 295 10.73 14.31 11.53
C PHE A 295 11.13 14.41 10.06
N ASP A 296 12.31 13.91 9.73
CA ASP A 296 12.88 14.02 8.39
C ASP A 296 12.87 12.63 7.72
N HIS A 297 12.10 12.51 6.64
CA HIS A 297 12.08 11.30 5.82
C HIS A 297 11.68 11.63 4.37
N PRO A 298 12.34 11.04 3.35
CA PRO A 298 12.13 11.38 1.93
C PRO A 298 10.68 11.16 1.46
N TYR A 299 9.98 10.18 2.03
CA TYR A 299 8.62 9.82 1.62
C TYR A 299 7.52 10.65 2.29
N THR A 300 7.85 11.44 3.31
CA THR A 300 6.87 12.19 4.10
C THR A 300 6.07 13.17 3.24
N SER A 301 6.73 13.88 2.34
CA SER A 301 6.12 14.88 1.46
C SER A 301 5.15 14.30 0.43
N PHE A 302 5.24 12.99 0.15
CA PHE A 302 4.37 12.31 -0.80
C PHE A 302 3.18 11.63 -0.13
N LEU A 303 3.36 11.13 1.10
CA LEU A 303 2.35 10.35 1.82
C LEU A 303 1.46 11.20 2.75
N PHE A 304 1.92 12.38 3.15
CA PHE A 304 1.22 13.24 4.10
C PHE A 304 1.06 14.67 3.57
N TYR A 305 -0.07 15.30 3.90
CA TYR A 305 -0.31 16.72 3.57
C TYR A 305 0.45 17.68 4.49
N GLY A 306 0.77 17.23 5.71
CA GLY A 306 1.42 18.03 6.74
C GLY A 306 1.28 17.39 8.11
N VAL A 307 1.52 18.18 9.15
CA VAL A 307 1.35 17.79 10.55
C VAL A 307 0.15 18.51 11.18
N ASP A 308 -0.57 17.82 12.04
CA ASP A 308 -1.66 18.34 12.87
C ASP A 308 -1.11 19.14 14.06
N THR A 309 -1.99 19.83 14.79
CA THR A 309 -1.63 20.58 16.02
C THR A 309 -1.11 19.67 17.13
N ALA A 310 -1.48 18.38 17.12
CA ALA A 310 -0.97 17.36 18.02
C ALA A 310 0.42 16.82 17.61
N GLY A 311 0.94 17.20 16.44
CA GLY A 311 2.23 16.71 15.92
C GLY A 311 2.16 15.43 15.11
N ASP A 312 0.99 14.79 15.00
CA ASP A 312 0.75 13.65 14.11
C ASP A 312 0.66 14.10 12.64
N PHE A 313 0.90 13.18 11.70
CA PHE A 313 0.84 13.48 10.27
C PHE A 313 -0.56 13.26 9.68
N ILE A 314 -0.96 14.12 8.74
CA ILE A 314 -2.23 14.03 8.03
C ILE A 314 -2.06 13.20 6.76
N PRO A 315 -2.59 11.97 6.66
CA PRO A 315 -2.40 11.13 5.50
C PRO A 315 -3.19 11.62 4.28
N ILE A 316 -2.60 11.47 3.09
CA ILE A 316 -3.28 11.80 1.84
C ILE A 316 -4.55 10.96 1.64
N LYS A 317 -5.51 11.50 0.88
CA LYS A 317 -6.80 10.82 0.62
C LYS A 317 -6.61 9.41 0.06
N GLN A 318 -5.72 9.23 -0.90
CA GLN A 318 -5.46 7.93 -1.55
C GLN A 318 -4.92 6.87 -0.59
N LEU A 319 -4.09 7.29 0.38
CA LEU A 319 -3.56 6.39 1.40
C LEU A 319 -4.65 5.97 2.38
N ARG A 320 -5.55 6.89 2.75
CA ARG A 320 -6.72 6.61 3.58
C ARG A 320 -7.70 5.65 2.89
N GLU A 321 -7.92 5.83 1.59
CA GLU A 321 -8.75 4.94 0.78
C GLU A 321 -8.14 3.54 0.66
N LYS A 322 -6.80 3.43 0.50
CA LYS A 322 -6.09 2.14 0.46
C LYS A 322 -6.39 1.26 1.69
N PHE A 323 -6.47 1.87 2.87
CA PHE A 323 -6.69 1.16 4.13
C PHE A 323 -8.12 1.33 4.69
N ASN A 324 -9.04 1.94 3.94
CA ASN A 324 -10.42 2.24 4.35
C ASN A 324 -10.53 2.95 5.72
N ARG A 325 -9.64 3.92 5.98
CA ARG A 325 -9.63 4.67 7.24
C ARG A 325 -10.17 6.09 7.08
N PRO A 326 -11.06 6.57 7.96
CA PRO A 326 -11.54 7.94 7.92
C PRO A 326 -10.41 8.93 8.23
N ARG A 327 -10.64 10.21 7.91
CA ARG A 327 -9.75 11.28 8.39
C ARG A 327 -9.86 11.36 9.91
N HIS A 328 -8.73 11.44 10.60
CA HIS A 328 -8.75 11.82 12.01
C HIS A 328 -8.95 13.34 12.11
N GLU A 329 -9.96 13.76 12.85
CA GLU A 329 -10.22 15.17 13.16
C GLU A 329 -9.94 15.38 14.64
N LEU A 330 -9.13 16.38 14.96
CA LEU A 330 -8.92 16.79 16.35
C LEU A 330 -10.18 17.51 16.86
N PRO A 331 -10.57 17.30 18.13
CA PRO A 331 -11.65 18.07 18.74
C PRO A 331 -11.33 19.56 18.59
N MET A 332 -12.26 20.31 18.00
CA MET A 332 -12.18 21.77 18.00
C MET A 332 -12.33 22.23 19.45
N ASP A 333 -11.41 23.07 19.92
CA ASP A 333 -11.62 23.77 21.19
C ASP A 333 -12.98 24.49 21.12
N PRO A 334 -13.78 24.44 22.20
CA PRO A 334 -15.06 25.15 22.21
C PRO A 334 -14.80 26.63 21.91
N PRO A 335 -15.63 27.28 21.07
CA PRO A 335 -15.47 28.71 20.84
C PRO A 335 -15.50 29.42 22.19
N ASP A 336 -14.53 30.31 22.42
CA ASP A 336 -14.45 31.14 23.61
C ASP A 336 -15.76 31.96 23.76
N GLU A 337 -16.74 31.41 24.46
CA GLU A 337 -17.93 32.12 24.94
C GLU A 337 -17.57 33.06 26.11
N ASN A 338 -16.45 33.77 25.99
CA ASN A 338 -16.04 34.78 26.96
C ASN A 338 -15.64 36.11 26.31
N SER A 339 -16.28 36.45 25.19
CA SER A 339 -16.51 37.86 24.81
C SER A 339 -17.84 38.35 25.39
N GLY A 340 -18.04 38.09 26.69
CA GLY A 340 -19.17 38.57 27.45
C GLY A 340 -19.10 40.08 27.71
N GLY A 341 -19.94 40.82 27.01
CA GLY A 341 -20.73 41.89 27.64
C GLY A 341 -19.99 43.13 28.12
N GLY A 342 -19.45 43.92 27.19
CA GLY A 342 -19.45 45.37 27.37
C GLY A 342 -20.90 45.86 27.38
N LYS A 343 -21.48 46.03 28.58
CA LYS A 343 -22.79 46.66 28.80
C LYS A 343 -22.57 48.10 29.29
N PRO A 344 -23.60 48.96 29.14
CA PRO A 344 -23.75 49.97 28.10
C PRO A 344 -23.08 51.32 28.40
#